data_AF-A0A971L1X5-F1
#
_entry.id   AF-A0A971L1X5-F1
#
_cell.length_a   1.000
_cell.length_b   1.000
_cell.length_c   1.000
_cell.angle_alpha   90.00
_cell.angle_beta   90.00
_cell.angle_gamma   90.00
#
_symmetry.space_group_name_H-M   'P 1'
#
loop_
_entity.id
_entity.type
_entity.pdbx_description
1 polymer ?
#
loop_
_entity_poly.entity_id
_entity_poly.type
_entity_poly.pdbx_seq_one_letter_code
_entity_poly.pdbx_strand_id
1 'polypeptide(L)'
;MILNTTETHHWGELLKNAVRDPLALCHQLEINPADLPGGLAGLKEGHKLFKTLVPQPFINLMEKGNPHDPLLLQVLPLGQESLTTPGFVTDPLQEQAYNPLPGLIHKYQSRVLLTTSGACA
;
A
#
# COMPACT_ATOMS: atom_id res chain seq x y z
N MET A 1 -16.72 -32.08 -16.72
CA MET A 1 -16.63 -30.60 -16.77
C MET A 1 -15.16 -30.27 -16.54
N ILE A 2 -14.43 -29.93 -17.60
CA ILE A 2 -12.99 -29.66 -17.52
C ILE A 2 -12.85 -28.32 -16.80
N LEU A 3 -12.23 -28.32 -15.62
CA LEU A 3 -11.82 -27.09 -14.95
C LEU A 3 -10.78 -26.43 -15.86
N ASN A 4 -11.13 -25.27 -16.43
CA ASN A 4 -10.20 -24.48 -17.23
C ASN A 4 -8.97 -24.17 -16.37
N THR A 5 -7.85 -24.80 -16.71
CA THR A 5 -6.55 -24.61 -16.10
C THR A 5 -6.02 -23.22 -16.42
N THR A 6 -5.98 -22.36 -15.39
CA THR A 6 -5.03 -21.25 -15.19
C THR A 6 -4.78 -20.30 -16.36
N GLU A 7 -5.63 -19.27 -16.52
CA GLU A 7 -5.13 -18.01 -17.08
C GLU A 7 -4.11 -17.42 -16.11
N THR A 8 -2.83 -17.61 -16.42
CA THR A 8 -1.74 -17.01 -15.65
C THR A 8 -1.60 -15.57 -16.16
N HIS A 9 -2.33 -14.63 -15.56
CA HIS A 9 -2.15 -13.22 -15.91
C HIS A 9 -0.70 -12.80 -15.63
N HIS A 10 -0.03 -12.25 -16.63
CA HIS A 10 1.32 -11.74 -16.48
C HIS A 10 1.35 -10.62 -15.44
N TRP A 11 2.32 -10.63 -14.52
CA TRP A 11 2.40 -9.67 -13.41
C TRP A 11 2.33 -8.20 -13.87
N GLY A 12 2.92 -7.88 -15.03
CA GLY A 12 2.85 -6.55 -15.61
C GLY A 12 1.42 -6.10 -15.96
N GLU A 13 0.57 -7.02 -16.44
CA GLU A 13 -0.84 -6.74 -16.71
C GLU A 13 -1.64 -6.59 -15.41
N LEU A 14 -1.31 -7.40 -14.39
CA LEU A 14 -1.91 -7.25 -13.06
C LEU A 14 -1.61 -5.87 -12.45
N LEU A 15 -0.37 -5.40 -12.55
CA LEU A 15 0.02 -4.07 -12.09
C LEU A 15 -0.62 -2.97 -12.93
N LYS A 16 -0.64 -3.12 -14.26
CA LYS A 16 -1.28 -2.15 -15.15
C LYS A 16 -2.75 -1.95 -14.78
N ASN A 17 -3.46 -3.03 -14.51
CA ASN A 17 -4.89 -3.02 -14.18
C ASN A 17 -5.19 -2.93 -12.66
N ALA A 18 -4.18 -2.70 -11.81
CA ALA A 18 -4.36 -2.56 -10.37
C ALA A 18 -5.29 -1.38 -10.00
N VAL A 19 -6.08 -1.55 -8.95
CA VAL A 19 -6.95 -0.50 -8.41
C VAL A 19 -6.09 0.58 -7.78
N ARG A 20 -6.27 1.83 -8.22
CA ARG A 20 -5.47 2.99 -7.78
C ARG A 20 -6.27 4.06 -7.03
N ASP A 21 -7.57 3.88 -6.95
CA ASP A 21 -8.47 4.76 -6.22
C ASP A 21 -9.00 4.00 -4.99
N PRO A 22 -8.77 4.51 -3.76
CA PRO A 22 -9.29 3.87 -2.55
C PRO A 22 -10.82 3.79 -2.53
N LEU A 23 -11.53 4.72 -3.19
CA LEU A 23 -12.99 4.65 -3.25
C LEU A 23 -13.46 3.50 -4.16
N ALA A 24 -12.78 3.30 -5.29
CA ALA A 24 -13.04 2.14 -6.15
C ALA A 24 -12.77 0.81 -5.42
N LEU A 25 -11.72 0.75 -4.61
CA LEU A 25 -11.43 -0.41 -3.75
C LEU A 25 -12.56 -0.65 -2.74
N CYS A 26 -13.01 0.39 -2.04
CA CYS A 26 -14.13 0.29 -1.10
C CYS A 26 -15.41 -0.22 -1.79
N HIS A 27 -15.73 0.34 -2.97
CA HIS A 27 -16.89 -0.09 -3.75
C HIS A 27 -16.82 -1.58 -4.13
N GLN A 28 -15.65 -2.05 -4.57
CA GLN A 28 -15.45 -3.44 -4.96
C GLN A 28 -15.59 -4.42 -3.78
N LEU A 29 -15.18 -3.99 -2.59
CA LEU A 29 -15.26 -4.76 -1.36
C LEU A 29 -16.54 -4.49 -0.56
N GLU A 30 -17.50 -3.74 -1.10
CA GLU A 30 -18.78 -3.45 -0.45
C GLU A 30 -18.59 -2.74 0.92
N ILE A 31 -17.53 -1.94 1.03
CA ILE A 31 -17.22 -1.11 2.20
C ILE A 31 -17.85 0.27 2.00
N ASN A 32 -18.67 0.68 2.94
CA ASN A 32 -19.19 2.05 2.99
C ASN A 32 -18.11 2.96 3.60
N PRO A 33 -17.61 3.97 2.86
CA PRO A 33 -16.59 4.88 3.38
C PRO A 33 -16.99 5.59 4.68
N ALA A 34 -18.28 5.77 4.94
CA ALA A 34 -18.76 6.39 6.18
C ALA A 34 -18.45 5.56 7.44
N ASP A 35 -18.24 4.24 7.29
CA ASP A 35 -17.94 3.34 8.40
C ASP A 35 -16.44 3.31 8.74
N LEU A 36 -15.62 4.00 7.95
CA LEU A 36 -14.17 4.06 8.14
C LEU A 36 -13.74 5.28 8.98
N PRO A 37 -12.62 5.19 9.71
CA PRO A 37 -12.05 6.33 10.43
C PRO A 37 -11.80 7.55 9.53
N GLY A 38 -12.47 8.66 9.84
CA GLY A 38 -12.37 9.91 9.07
C GLY A 38 -13.22 9.93 7.79
N GLY A 39 -13.96 8.86 7.49
CA GLY A 39 -14.87 8.80 6.35
C GLY A 39 -14.18 8.94 4.99
N LEU A 40 -14.94 9.44 4.01
CA LEU A 40 -14.41 9.75 2.68
C LEU A 40 -13.27 10.79 2.72
N ALA A 41 -13.29 11.74 3.64
CA ALA A 41 -12.22 12.72 3.80
C ALA A 41 -10.92 12.05 4.27
N GLY A 42 -11.02 11.15 5.26
CA GLY A 42 -9.90 10.37 5.76
C GLY A 42 -9.23 9.53 4.68
N LEU A 43 -10.02 8.83 3.85
CA LEU A 43 -9.50 8.09 2.69
C LEU A 43 -8.70 8.99 1.74
N LYS A 44 -9.20 10.19 1.45
CA LYS A 44 -8.51 11.15 0.57
C LYS A 44 -7.22 11.67 1.18
N GLU A 45 -7.20 11.99 2.47
CA GLU A 45 -5.99 12.46 3.14
C GLU A 45 -4.93 11.36 3.23
N GLY A 46 -5.28 10.15 3.65
CA GLY A 46 -4.35 9.01 3.66
C GLY A 46 -3.78 8.75 2.26
N HIS A 47 -4.63 8.77 1.23
CA HIS A 47 -4.21 8.55 -0.16
C HIS A 47 -3.28 9.65 -0.72
N LYS A 48 -3.21 10.82 -0.09
CA LYS A 48 -2.18 11.82 -0.42
C LYS A 48 -0.81 11.44 0.12
N LEU A 49 -0.76 10.76 1.27
CA LEU A 49 0.47 10.32 1.93
C LEU A 49 1.04 9.07 1.25
N PHE A 50 0.21 8.05 1.02
CA PHE A 50 0.59 6.82 0.35
C PHE A 50 -0.46 6.42 -0.70
N LYS A 51 -0.01 6.26 -1.95
CA LYS A 51 -0.93 5.99 -3.07
C LYS A 51 -1.40 4.53 -3.04
N THR A 52 -2.71 4.35 -3.13
CA THR A 52 -3.34 3.05 -3.33
C THR A 52 -2.87 2.47 -4.66
N LEU A 53 -2.41 1.22 -4.63
CA LEU A 53 -2.16 0.38 -5.79
C LEU A 53 -2.38 -1.05 -5.32
N VAL A 54 -3.47 -1.67 -5.74
CA VAL A 54 -3.86 -3.00 -5.25
C VAL A 54 -4.22 -3.89 -6.45
N PRO A 55 -3.40 -4.90 -6.76
CA PRO A 55 -3.69 -5.85 -7.83
C PRO A 55 -4.94 -6.70 -7.52
N GLN A 56 -5.71 -7.03 -8.55
CA GLN A 56 -6.95 -7.81 -8.41
C GLN A 56 -6.79 -9.13 -7.63
N PRO A 57 -5.70 -9.92 -7.81
CA PRO A 57 -5.52 -11.14 -7.03
C PRO A 57 -5.38 -10.90 -5.53
N PHE A 58 -4.83 -9.76 -5.11
CA PHE A 58 -4.74 -9.39 -3.68
C PHE A 58 -6.12 -9.00 -3.12
N ILE A 59 -6.91 -8.25 -3.90
CA ILE A 59 -8.31 -7.91 -3.55
C ILE A 59 -9.17 -9.16 -3.41
N ASN A 60 -8.97 -10.17 -4.26
CA ASN A 60 -9.74 -11.42 -4.24
C ASN A 60 -9.54 -12.25 -2.95
N LEU A 61 -8.51 -11.96 -2.16
CA LEU A 61 -8.26 -12.61 -0.88
C LEU A 61 -9.01 -11.96 0.28
N MET A 62 -9.60 -10.78 0.07
CA MET A 62 -10.28 -10.00 1.11
C MET A 62 -11.74 -10.42 1.28
N GLU A 63 -12.21 -10.38 2.52
CA GLU A 63 -13.62 -10.54 2.85
C GLU A 63 -14.40 -9.26 2.51
N LYS A 64 -15.42 -9.39 1.65
CA LYS A 64 -16.32 -8.29 1.32
C LYS A 64 -17.22 -7.91 2.49
N GLY A 65 -17.52 -6.62 2.62
CA GLY A 65 -18.33 -6.07 3.70
C GLY A 65 -17.60 -6.04 5.06
N ASN A 66 -16.35 -6.49 5.13
CA ASN A 66 -15.57 -6.50 6.36
C ASN A 66 -14.51 -5.38 6.35
N PRO A 67 -14.78 -4.22 6.99
CA PRO A 67 -13.79 -3.14 7.09
C PRO A 67 -12.58 -3.49 7.97
N HIS A 68 -12.61 -4.62 8.69
CA HIS A 68 -11.53 -5.13 9.54
C HIS A 68 -10.78 -6.30 8.91
N ASP A 69 -10.98 -6.58 7.61
CA ASP A 69 -10.20 -7.58 6.90
C ASP A 69 -8.69 -7.26 7.00
N PRO A 70 -7.85 -8.22 7.42
CA PRO A 70 -6.44 -7.94 7.71
C PRO A 70 -5.61 -7.60 6.45
N LEU A 71 -6.03 -8.00 5.25
CA LEU A 71 -5.38 -7.61 4.00
C LEU A 71 -5.83 -6.21 3.57
N LEU A 72 -7.11 -5.87 3.77
CA LEU A 72 -7.62 -4.53 3.51
C LEU A 72 -6.89 -3.49 4.38
N LEU A 73 -6.70 -3.78 5.66
CA LEU A 73 -6.00 -2.90 6.61
C LEU A 73 -4.55 -2.59 6.23
N GLN A 74 -3.93 -3.37 5.35
CA GLN A 74 -2.56 -3.14 4.87
C GLN A 74 -2.50 -2.16 3.69
N VAL A 75 -3.60 -1.99 2.95
CA VAL A 75 -3.59 -1.29 1.64
C VAL A 75 -4.60 -0.16 1.53
N LEU A 76 -5.60 -0.11 2.40
CA LEU A 76 -6.58 0.95 2.43
C LEU A 76 -6.03 2.14 3.22
N PRO A 77 -5.74 3.28 2.56
CA PRO A 77 -5.20 4.43 3.26
C PRO A 77 -6.27 5.06 4.16
N LEU A 78 -5.93 5.31 5.42
CA LEU A 78 -6.84 5.89 6.41
C LEU A 78 -6.39 7.29 6.85
N GLY A 79 -7.34 8.11 7.26
CA GLY A 79 -7.05 9.46 7.76
C GLY A 79 -6.16 9.45 9.02
N GLN A 80 -6.21 8.36 9.79
CA GLN A 80 -5.36 8.18 10.98
C GLN A 80 -3.85 8.20 10.65
N GLU A 81 -3.44 7.81 9.44
CA GLU A 81 -2.04 7.84 9.00
C GLU A 81 -1.47 9.27 8.90
N SER A 82 -2.35 10.27 8.76
CA SER A 82 -1.96 11.69 8.73
C SER A 82 -1.76 12.32 10.10
N LEU A 83 -2.06 11.59 11.17
CA LEU A 83 -1.96 12.11 12.52
C LEU A 83 -0.49 12.19 12.93
N THR A 84 -0.05 13.38 13.33
CA THR A 84 1.26 13.57 13.91
C THR A 84 1.29 12.97 15.32
N THR A 85 2.25 12.07 15.55
CA THR A 85 2.42 11.40 16.85
C THR A 85 3.66 11.94 17.54
N PRO A 86 3.58 12.37 18.82
CA PRO A 86 4.74 12.81 19.57
C PRO A 86 5.87 11.78 19.54
N GLY A 87 7.09 12.23 19.22
CA GLY A 87 8.28 11.38 19.13
C GLY A 87 8.49 10.72 17.75
N PHE A 88 7.54 10.80 16.82
CA PHE A 88 7.76 10.35 15.45
C PHE A 88 8.64 11.37 14.71
N VAL A 89 9.57 10.87 13.91
CA VAL A 89 10.50 11.65 13.11
C VAL A 89 10.52 11.11 11.68
N THR A 90 10.97 11.93 10.73
CA THR A 90 10.98 11.57 9.29
C THR A 90 12.03 10.53 8.93
N ASP A 91 13.12 10.45 9.69
CA ASP A 91 14.20 9.46 9.50
C ASP A 91 14.52 8.75 10.81
N PRO A 92 13.64 7.83 11.27
CA PRO A 92 13.83 7.14 12.54
C PRO A 92 15.04 6.20 12.52
N LEU A 93 15.49 5.79 11.33
CA LEU A 93 16.63 4.91 11.14
C LEU A 93 17.95 5.68 10.94
N GLN A 94 17.91 7.01 10.89
CA GLN A 94 19.04 7.91 10.66
C GLN A 94 19.82 7.57 9.38
N GLU A 95 19.14 7.10 8.35
CA GLU A 95 19.75 6.59 7.12
C GLU A 95 20.33 7.71 6.25
N GLN A 96 19.81 8.93 6.36
CA GLN A 96 20.27 10.07 5.57
C GLN A 96 21.75 10.38 5.80
N ALA A 97 22.25 10.19 7.04
CA ALA A 97 23.65 10.41 7.38
C ALA A 97 24.61 9.34 6.83
N TYR A 98 24.08 8.19 6.39
CA TYR A 98 24.86 7.04 5.88
C TYR A 98 24.65 6.81 4.38
N ASN A 99 24.36 7.88 3.63
CA ASN A 99 24.05 7.85 2.20
C ASN A 99 25.16 8.51 1.37
N PRO A 100 26.35 7.87 1.20
CA PRO A 100 27.46 8.48 0.49
C PRO A 100 27.17 8.77 -0.99
N LEU A 101 26.20 8.08 -1.59
CA LEU A 101 25.76 8.22 -2.98
C LEU A 101 24.25 7.96 -3.07
N PRO A 102 23.47 8.71 -3.87
CA PRO A 102 22.03 8.50 -4.00
C PRO A 102 21.65 7.03 -4.26
N GLY A 103 20.78 6.48 -3.42
CA GLY A 103 20.31 5.09 -3.50
C GLY A 103 21.22 4.07 -2.80
N LEU A 104 22.33 4.47 -2.20
CA LEU A 104 23.25 3.59 -1.46
C LEU A 104 23.29 3.97 0.02
N ILE A 105 22.81 3.10 0.90
CA ILE A 105 22.91 3.27 2.36
C ILE A 105 23.99 2.32 2.90
N HIS A 106 25.02 2.87 3.54
CA HIS A 106 26.15 2.13 4.12
C HIS A 106 26.29 2.39 5.63
N LYS A 107 25.25 2.04 6.39
CA LYS A 107 25.22 2.19 7.86
C LYS A 107 26.08 1.17 8.60
N TYR A 108 26.31 0.00 8.01
CA TYR A 108 26.98 -1.13 8.65
C TYR A 108 28.29 -1.47 7.94
N GLN A 109 29.34 -1.78 8.70
CA GLN A 109 30.70 -2.00 8.17
C GLN A 109 30.77 -2.94 6.96
N SER A 110 30.10 -4.10 7.03
CA SER A 110 30.26 -5.19 6.05
C SER A 110 29.07 -5.38 5.09
N ARG A 111 28.12 -4.43 5.03
CA ARG A 111 26.95 -4.54 4.15
C ARG A 111 26.37 -3.19 3.77
N VAL A 112 25.79 -3.14 2.58
CA VAL A 112 25.10 -1.96 2.05
C VAL A 112 23.67 -2.32 1.67
N LEU A 113 22.76 -1.36 1.74
CA LEU A 113 21.44 -1.41 1.12
C LEU A 113 21.50 -0.59 -0.17
N LEU A 114 21.08 -1.18 -1.28
CA LEU A 114 21.02 -0.51 -2.59
C LEU A 114 19.57 -0.42 -3.05
N THR A 115 19.05 0.81 -3.14
CA THR A 115 17.71 1.10 -3.65
C THR A 115 17.79 1.27 -5.17
N THR A 116 17.43 0.22 -5.91
CA THR A 116 17.44 0.22 -7.38
C THR A 116 16.17 0.82 -7.98
N SER A 117 15.07 0.82 -7.21
CA SER A 117 13.78 1.39 -7.58
C SER A 117 13.03 1.80 -6.31
N GLY A 118 12.28 2.91 -6.39
CA GLY A 118 11.31 3.30 -5.37
C GLY A 118 9.89 2.79 -5.64
N ALA A 119 9.70 1.97 -6.68
CA ALA A 119 8.38 1.46 -7.05
C ALA A 119 7.99 0.23 -6.22
N CYS A 120 6.71 0.16 -5.85
CA CYS A 120 6.07 -0.99 -5.24
C CYS A 120 5.01 -1.59 -6.19
N ALA A 121 4.67 -2.85 -5.94
CA ALA A 121 3.72 -3.66 -6.70
C ALA A 121 2.39 -3.82 -5.95
#